data_AF-A0A382TMK6-F1
#
_entry.id   AF-A0A382TMK6-F1
#
_cell.length_a   1.000
_cell.length_b   1.000
_cell.length_c   1.000
_cell.angle_alpha   90.00
_cell.angle_beta   90.00
_cell.angle_gamma   90.00
#
_symmetry.space_group_name_H-M   'P 1'
#
loop_
_entity.id
_entity.type
_entity.pdbx_description
1 polymer ?
#
loop_
_entity_poly.entity_id
_entity_poly.type
_entity_poly.pdbx_seq_one_letter_code
_entity_poly.pdbx_strand_id
1 'polypeptide(L)'
;MSPLEIHQTLTRRQLLNLGARGLGALGAAHLLNPALAAAPTGLDGTLLRPHFKPTAKRVIYLFFSGGPSHIDMFDYHPLMRDIHGIELPESIRQGQRITGMT
;
A
#
# COMPACT_ATOMS: atom_id res chain seq x y z
N MET A 1 23.85 26.26 24.57
CA MET A 1 22.54 26.22 25.25
C MET A 1 22.76 25.60 26.60
N SER A 2 22.38 26.28 27.67
CA SER A 2 22.50 25.72 29.01
C SER A 2 21.53 24.54 29.18
N PRO A 3 21.83 23.54 30.04
CA PRO A 3 20.92 22.41 30.29
C PRO A 3 19.52 22.85 30.75
N LEU A 4 19.45 23.97 31.48
CA LEU A 4 18.19 24.56 31.94
C LEU A 4 17.35 25.11 30.78
N GLU A 5 17.97 25.75 29.79
CA GLU A 5 17.29 26.22 28.57
C GLU A 5 16.70 25.05 27.77
N ILE A 6 17.38 23.91 27.71
CA ILE A 6 16.89 22.71 27.00
C ILE A 6 15.62 22.18 27.68
N HIS A 7 15.64 22.06 29.01
CA HIS A 7 14.44 21.66 29.76
C HIS A 7 13.29 22.65 29.64
N GLN A 8 13.59 23.93 29.48
CA GLN A 8 12.58 24.98 29.28
C GLN A 8 12.07 25.09 27.86
N THR A 9 12.77 24.57 26.85
CA THR A 9 12.41 24.65 25.41
C THR A 9 11.85 23.34 24.85
N LEU A 10 12.19 22.20 25.46
CA LEU A 10 11.69 20.87 25.10
C LEU A 10 10.58 20.40 26.04
N THR A 11 9.67 21.31 26.42
CA THR A 11 8.50 20.93 27.22
C THR A 11 7.39 20.36 26.33
N ARG A 12 6.61 19.42 26.87
CA ARG A 12 5.36 18.94 26.23
C ARG A 12 4.46 20.10 25.81
N ARG A 13 4.38 21.16 26.63
CA ARG A 13 3.57 22.35 26.35
C ARG A 13 4.06 23.10 25.10
N GLN A 14 5.37 23.30 24.95
CA GLN A 14 5.92 23.95 23.76
C GLN A 14 5.78 23.07 22.53
N LEU A 15 5.98 21.77 22.65
CA LEU A 15 5.74 20.83 21.54
C LEU A 15 4.31 20.94 21.04
N LEU A 16 3.33 20.89 21.95
CA LEU A 16 1.91 21.01 21.59
C LEU A 16 1.57 22.40 21.02
N ASN A 17 2.10 23.47 21.61
CA ASN A 17 1.87 24.83 21.11
C ASN A 17 2.48 25.06 19.73
N LEU A 18 3.70 24.57 19.49
CA LEU A 18 4.39 24.68 18.21
C LEU A 18 3.67 23.85 17.15
N GLY A 19 3.30 22.60 17.48
CA GLY A 19 2.55 21.72 16.58
C GLY A 19 1.17 22.29 16.22
N ALA A 20 0.41 22.77 17.20
CA ALA A 20 -0.90 23.38 16.97
C ALA A 20 -0.82 24.63 16.07
N ARG A 21 0.19 25.49 16.28
CA ARG A 21 0.44 26.66 15.43
C ARG A 21 0.84 26.26 14.01
N GLY A 22 1.68 25.24 13.85
CA GLY A 22 2.08 24.72 12.54
C GLY A 22 0.90 24.19 11.75
N LEU A 23 0.06 23.35 12.38
CA LEU A 23 -1.17 22.84 11.76
C LEU A 23 -2.16 23.95 11.41
N GLY A 24 -2.33 24.92 12.32
CA GLY A 24 -3.17 26.10 12.06
C GLY A 24 -2.67 26.94 10.89
N ALA A 25 -1.35 27.14 10.78
CA ALA A 25 -0.73 27.87 9.68
C ALA A 25 -0.93 27.14 8.33
N LEU A 26 -0.82 25.81 8.31
CA LEU A 26 -1.12 25.01 7.12
C LEU A 26 -2.60 25.15 6.70
N GLY A 27 -3.53 25.12 7.67
CA GLY A 27 -4.94 25.35 7.41
C GLY A 27 -5.23 26.75 6.86
N ALA A 28 -4.63 27.79 7.46
CA ALA A 28 -4.76 29.17 6.99
C ALA A 28 -4.17 29.36 5.58
N ALA A 29 -3.01 28.77 5.30
CA ALA A 29 -2.40 28.79 3.98
C ALA A 29 -3.31 28.15 2.92
N HIS A 30 -3.99 27.04 3.27
CA HIS A 30 -4.95 26.39 2.38
C HIS A 30 -6.18 27.26 2.10
N LEU A 31 -6.70 27.98 3.11
CA LEU A 31 -7.82 28.90 2.92
C LEU A 31 -7.44 30.14 2.09
N LEU A 32 -6.22 30.67 2.27
CA LEU A 32 -5.74 31.83 1.54
C LEU A 32 -5.39 31.51 0.08
N ASN A 33 -4.82 30.33 -0.17
CA ASN A 33 -4.50 29.88 -1.52
C ASN A 33 -4.62 28.35 -1.62
N PRO A 34 -5.82 27.85 -2.01
CA PRO A 34 -6.05 26.42 -2.18
C PRO A 34 -5.11 25.75 -3.18
N ALA A 35 -4.55 26.51 -4.13
CA ALA A 35 -3.63 26.00 -5.14
C ALA A 35 -2.24 25.65 -4.59
N LEU A 36 -1.84 26.13 -3.40
CA LEU A 36 -0.59 25.71 -2.75
C LEU A 36 -0.63 24.24 -2.29
N ALA A 37 -1.82 23.69 -2.06
CA ALA A 37 -2.03 22.29 -1.72
C ALA A 37 -2.29 21.40 -2.96
N ALA A 38 -2.28 21.99 -4.16
CA ALA A 38 -2.41 21.22 -5.39
C ALA A 38 -1.11 20.43 -5.61
N ALA A 39 -1.12 19.16 -5.19
CA ALA A 39 -0.13 18.20 -5.67
C ALA A 39 -0.15 18.21 -7.21
N PRO A 40 1.01 18.04 -7.88
CA PRO A 40 1.03 17.88 -9.32
C PRO A 40 0.04 16.79 -9.71
N THR A 41 -0.98 17.15 -10.48
CA THR A 41 -2.03 16.23 -10.96
C THR A 41 -1.53 15.26 -12.03
N GLY A 42 -0.21 15.17 -12.23
CA GLY A 42 0.43 14.20 -13.08
C GLY A 42 0.65 12.92 -12.28
N LEU A 43 -0.17 11.91 -12.54
CA LEU A 43 0.22 10.54 -12.23
C LEU A 43 1.35 10.20 -13.21
N ASP A 44 2.61 10.29 -12.77
CA ASP A 44 3.77 9.83 -13.55
C ASP A 44 3.81 8.29 -13.58
N GLY A 45 2.75 7.69 -14.13
CA GLY A 45 2.70 6.30 -14.54
C GLY A 45 3.03 6.16 -16.02
N THR A 46 3.02 4.92 -16.52
CA THR A 46 3.24 4.62 -17.96
C THR A 46 2.21 5.30 -18.89
N LEU A 47 1.11 5.81 -18.35
CA LEU A 47 0.08 6.55 -19.07
C LEU A 47 0.06 8.00 -18.62
N LEU A 48 0.24 8.92 -19.57
CA LEU A 48 0.15 10.38 -19.35
C LEU A 48 -1.19 10.77 -18.71
N ARG A 49 -2.30 10.19 -19.16
CA ARG A 49 -3.65 10.37 -18.60
C ARG A 49 -4.54 9.16 -18.87
N PRO A 50 -5.47 8.80 -17.95
CA PRO A 50 -6.52 7.82 -18.25
C PRO A 50 -7.46 8.30 -19.36
N HIS A 51 -7.94 7.38 -20.22
CA HIS A 51 -8.95 7.71 -21.23
C HIS A 51 -10.32 8.09 -20.63
N PHE A 52 -10.60 7.62 -19.41
CA PHE A 52 -11.84 7.88 -18.69
C PHE A 52 -11.57 8.49 -17.31
N LYS A 53 -12.52 9.26 -16.80
CA LYS A 53 -12.43 9.83 -15.45
C LYS A 53 -12.37 8.69 -14.42
N PRO A 54 -11.35 8.64 -13.54
CA PRO A 54 -11.29 7.62 -12.51
C PRO A 54 -12.45 7.78 -11.53
N THR A 55 -13.21 6.70 -11.32
CA THR A 55 -14.35 6.65 -10.39
C THR A 55 -14.01 5.95 -9.07
N ALA A 56 -13.02 5.05 -9.09
CA ALA A 56 -12.53 4.35 -7.91
C ALA A 56 -11.75 5.31 -6.99
N LYS A 57 -12.13 5.38 -5.71
CA LYS A 57 -11.45 6.21 -4.70
C LYS A 57 -10.32 5.48 -3.99
N ARG A 58 -10.38 4.15 -3.91
CA ARG A 58 -9.44 3.28 -3.19
C ARG A 58 -9.34 1.95 -3.93
N VAL A 59 -8.14 1.40 -4.03
CA VAL A 59 -7.89 0.05 -4.57
C VAL A 59 -7.18 -0.73 -3.47
N ILE A 60 -7.78 -1.82 -3.01
CA ILE A 60 -7.18 -2.73 -2.03
C ILE A 60 -6.83 -4.01 -2.79
N TYR A 61 -5.53 -4.29 -2.91
CA TYR A 61 -5.02 -5.52 -3.51
C TYR A 61 -4.60 -6.47 -2.39
N LEU A 62 -5.21 -7.64 -2.34
CA LEU A 62 -4.91 -8.68 -1.36
C LEU A 62 -4.24 -9.85 -2.10
N PHE A 63 -3.02 -10.18 -1.69
CA PHE A 63 -2.29 -11.35 -2.19
C PHE A 63 -2.22 -12.41 -1.10
N PHE A 64 -2.91 -13.52 -1.31
CA PHE A 64 -2.92 -14.65 -0.39
C PHE A 64 -1.92 -15.70 -0.88
N SER A 65 -0.70 -15.65 -0.34
CA SER A 65 0.31 -16.67 -0.61
C SER A 65 -0.14 -18.02 -0.03
N GLY A 66 -0.35 -19.03 -0.88
CA GLY A 66 -0.76 -20.37 -0.46
C GLY A 66 -2.26 -20.54 -0.17
N GLY A 67 -3.10 -19.55 -0.45
CA GLY A 67 -4.55 -19.71 -0.42
C GLY A 67 -5.05 -20.49 -1.65
N PRO A 68 -6.19 -21.20 -1.55
CA PRO A 68 -6.83 -21.78 -2.73
C PRO A 68 -7.14 -20.66 -3.72
N SER A 69 -6.88 -20.88 -5.01
CA SER A 69 -7.24 -19.88 -6.01
C SER A 69 -8.75 -19.65 -5.99
N HIS A 70 -9.23 -18.46 -6.37
CA HIS A 70 -10.67 -18.20 -6.47
C HIS A 70 -11.39 -19.19 -7.40
N ILE A 71 -10.66 -19.80 -8.34
CA ILE A 71 -11.16 -20.83 -9.25
C ILE A 71 -11.33 -22.17 -8.51
N ASP A 72 -10.40 -22.50 -7.62
CA ASP A 72 -10.39 -23.78 -6.88
C ASP A 72 -11.36 -23.81 -5.69
N MET A 73 -12.01 -22.69 -5.33
CA MET A 73 -12.83 -22.60 -4.12
C MET A 73 -14.18 -23.33 -4.21
N PHE A 74 -14.85 -23.25 -5.36
CA PHE A 74 -16.24 -23.70 -5.48
C PHE A 74 -16.46 -24.80 -6.54
N ASP A 75 -15.45 -25.05 -7.38
CA ASP A 75 -15.53 -26.06 -8.42
C ASP A 75 -15.10 -27.44 -7.87
N TYR A 76 -15.94 -28.44 -8.15
CA TYR A 76 -15.65 -29.81 -7.76
C TYR A 76 -14.70 -30.46 -8.76
N HIS A 77 -13.49 -30.79 -8.29
CA HIS A 77 -12.43 -31.40 -9.10
C HIS A 77 -12.18 -32.86 -8.66
N PRO A 78 -12.98 -33.84 -9.11
CA PRO A 78 -12.87 -35.23 -8.66
C PRO A 78 -11.50 -35.85 -8.99
N LEU A 79 -10.93 -35.50 -10.15
CA LEU A 79 -9.63 -36.00 -10.61
C LEU A 79 -8.49 -35.65 -9.65
N MET A 80 -8.59 -34.54 -8.91
CA MET A 80 -7.55 -34.10 -7.95
C MET A 80 -7.31 -35.11 -6.84
N ARG A 81 -8.30 -35.97 -6.53
CA ARG A 81 -8.12 -37.07 -5.56
C ARG A 81 -7.21 -38.16 -6.11
N ASP A 82 -7.36 -38.47 -7.39
CA ASP A 82 -6.63 -39.55 -8.04
C ASP A 82 -5.18 -39.15 -8.32
N ILE A 83 -4.95 -37.87 -8.63
CA ILE A 83 -3.61 -37.35 -8.95
C ILE A 83 -2.90 -36.72 -7.74
N HIS A 84 -3.48 -36.82 -6.55
CA HIS A 84 -2.86 -36.28 -5.34
C HIS A 84 -1.52 -36.99 -5.04
N GLY A 85 -0.45 -36.21 -4.85
CA GLY A 85 0.88 -36.73 -4.57
C GLY A 85 1.65 -37.24 -5.80
N ILE A 86 1.07 -37.16 -7.00
CA ILE A 86 1.80 -37.42 -8.24
C ILE A 86 2.75 -36.25 -8.50
N GLU A 87 4.03 -36.55 -8.71
CA GLU A 87 5.00 -35.52 -9.06
C GLU A 87 4.69 -34.89 -10.43
N LEU A 88 4.96 -33.59 -10.55
CA LEU A 88 4.85 -32.92 -11.84
C LEU A 88 5.80 -33.57 -12.86
N PRO A 89 5.32 -33.86 -14.09
CA PRO A 89 6.16 -34.37 -15.16
C PRO A 89 7.35 -33.46 -15.46
N GLU A 90 8.47 -34.06 -15.88
CA GLU A 90 9.71 -33.32 -16.16
C GLU A 90 9.54 -32.29 -17.30
N SER A 91 8.66 -32.57 -18.25
CA SER A 91 8.29 -31.64 -19.33
C SER A 91 7.69 -30.33 -18.82
N ILE A 92 7.06 -30.36 -17.64
CA ILE A 92 6.47 -29.19 -16.97
C ILE A 92 7.45 -28.59 -15.97
N ARG A 93 8.19 -29.43 -15.23
CA ARG A 93 9.14 -28.97 -14.21
C ARG A 93 10.27 -28.15 -14.83
N GLN A 94 10.80 -28.54 -16.00
CA GLN A 94 11.85 -27.82 -16.75
C GLN A 94 13.02 -27.30 -15.88
N GLY A 95 13.41 -28.04 -14.84
CA GLY A 95 14.44 -27.63 -13.88
C GLY A 95 14.06 -26.48 -12.93
N GLN A 96 12.82 -26.00 -12.93
CA GLN A 96 12.34 -25.00 -11.99
C GLN A 96 12.27 -25.59 -10.57
N ARG A 97 12.84 -24.86 -9.60
CA ARG A 97 12.73 -25.23 -8.18
C ARG A 97 11.26 -25.15 -7.77
N ILE A 98 10.68 -26.29 -7.40
CA ILE A 98 9.35 -26.33 -6.79
C ILE A 98 9.46 -25.64 -5.43
N THR A 99 8.82 -24.48 -5.30
CA THR A 99 8.74 -23.76 -4.03
C THR A 99 7.67 -24.45 -3.18
N GLY A 100 8.07 -25.50 -2.48
CA GLY A 100 7.31 -25.94 -1.32
C GLY A 100 7.43 -24.86 -0.25
N MET A 101 6.31 -24.33 0.22
CA MET A 101 6.28 -23.65 1.52
C MET A 101 6.59 -24.74 2.56
N THR A 102 7.87 -24.93 2.89
CA THR A 102 8.26 -25.54 4.17
C THR A 102 7.93 -24.58 5.30
#